data_AF-A0A1R0GMV1-F1
#
_entry.id   AF-A0A1R0GMV1-F1
#
_cell.length_a   1.000
_cell.length_b   1.000
_cell.length_c   1.000
_cell.angle_alpha   90.00
_cell.angle_beta   90.00
_cell.angle_gamma   90.00
#
_symmetry.space_group_name_H-M   'P 1'
#
loop_
_entity.id
_entity.type
_entity.pdbx_description
1 polymer ?
#
loop_
_entity_poly.entity_id
_entity_poly.type
_entity_poly.pdbx_seq_one_letter_code
_entity_poly.pdbx_strand_id
1 'polypeptide(L)'
;MCIVFWKLQNPTPDFPYKFVFAGNRDEFFGRATRLMKEWEGGDKKQIVSPLDLQPESSQRGTWLGINEDGRVSFLTNFREKDFRILNAKSRGTLVKNFLDPSNDPDVRKSDANSVNDEAFNYLNNISMEAGAYSGFNLVALDLSQMTSYYLTNRNEGSDGLVKLENSKLLGLSNSYLGKWPKVDKGIDRINKILRPGASVSGFSSHS
;
A
#
# COMPACT_ATOMS: atom_id res chain seq x y z
N MET A 1 13.73 7.82 -3.08
CA MET A 1 13.46 6.41 -2.74
C MET A 1 12.48 6.30 -1.58
N CYS A 2 11.24 5.94 -1.90
CA CYS A 2 10.20 5.63 -0.93
C CYS A 2 10.62 4.50 0.01
N ILE A 3 10.18 4.57 1.26
CA ILE A 3 10.24 3.50 2.24
C ILE A 3 8.95 3.51 3.04
N VAL A 4 8.40 2.34 3.29
CA VAL A 4 7.19 2.14 4.08
C VAL A 4 7.43 1.04 5.09
N PHE A 5 6.78 1.17 6.23
CA PHE A 5 6.78 0.22 7.33
C PHE A 5 5.35 0.06 7.79
N TRP A 6 4.94 -1.17 8.03
CA TRP A 6 3.60 -1.43 8.52
C TRP A 6 3.53 -2.66 9.39
N LYS A 7 2.52 -2.69 10.25
CA LYS A 7 2.22 -3.82 11.11
C LYS A 7 0.72 -4.01 11.15
N LEU A 8 0.28 -5.24 10.88
CA LEU A 8 -1.10 -5.68 11.04
C LEU A 8 -1.13 -6.77 12.11
N GLN A 9 -1.93 -6.59 13.15
CA GLN A 9 -2.12 -7.59 14.20
C GLN A 9 -3.45 -7.41 14.93
N ASN A 10 -3.93 -8.46 15.59
CA ASN A 10 -5.03 -8.29 16.53
C ASN A 10 -4.57 -7.41 17.70
N PRO A 11 -5.40 -6.45 18.17
CA PRO A 11 -5.07 -5.63 19.32
C PRO A 11 -4.85 -6.48 20.58
N THR A 12 -3.88 -6.08 21.38
CA THR A 12 -3.62 -6.63 22.71
C THR A 12 -3.61 -5.48 23.73
N PRO A 13 -3.70 -5.75 25.05
CA PRO A 13 -3.59 -4.69 26.06
C PRO A 13 -2.32 -3.85 25.93
N ASP A 14 -1.20 -4.48 25.57
CA ASP A 14 0.10 -3.84 25.39
C ASP A 14 0.26 -3.14 24.02
N PHE A 15 -0.62 -3.44 23.05
CA PHE A 15 -0.59 -2.89 21.70
C PHE A 15 -2.02 -2.75 21.15
N PRO A 16 -2.69 -1.61 21.39
CA PRO A 16 -4.12 -1.46 21.11
C PRO A 16 -4.45 -1.20 19.63
N TYR A 17 -3.45 -1.15 18.75
CA TYR A 17 -3.64 -0.82 17.34
C TYR A 17 -3.80 -2.07 16.47
N LYS A 18 -4.85 -2.10 15.63
CA LYS A 18 -4.97 -3.12 14.57
C LYS A 18 -3.89 -2.95 13.51
N PHE A 19 -3.65 -1.70 13.12
CA PHE A 19 -2.78 -1.33 12.03
C PHE A 19 -1.90 -0.14 12.39
N VAL A 20 -0.63 -0.23 12.05
CA VAL A 20 0.34 0.86 12.12
C VAL A 20 0.97 1.01 10.75
N PHE A 21 1.11 2.25 10.28
CA PHE A 21 1.79 2.58 9.05
C PHE A 21 2.71 3.78 9.27
N ALA A 22 3.92 3.71 8.72
CA ALA A 22 4.83 4.83 8.59
C ALA A 22 5.49 4.76 7.23
N GLY A 23 5.51 5.86 6.48
CA GLY A 23 6.14 5.85 5.18
C GLY A 23 6.53 7.24 4.70
N ASN A 24 7.55 7.28 3.84
CA ASN A 24 7.85 8.46 3.04
C ASN A 24 7.59 8.15 1.56
N ARG A 25 6.98 9.12 0.88
CA ARG A 25 6.98 9.15 -0.58
C ARG A 25 8.10 10.09 -1.00
N ASP A 26 9.09 9.54 -1.69
CA ASP A 26 10.23 10.30 -2.19
C ASP A 26 10.22 10.23 -3.71
N GLU A 27 9.72 11.31 -4.30
CA GLU A 27 9.45 11.54 -5.72
C GLU A 27 10.00 12.93 -6.12
N PHE A 28 10.02 13.21 -7.43
CA PHE A 28 10.45 14.52 -7.93
C PHE A 28 9.66 15.68 -7.28
N PHE A 29 10.37 16.72 -6.82
CA PHE A 29 9.78 17.89 -6.16
C PHE A 29 8.65 18.56 -6.97
N GLY A 30 8.73 18.53 -8.31
CA GLY A 30 7.70 19.08 -9.20
C GLY A 30 6.42 18.25 -9.32
N ARG A 31 6.35 17.06 -8.69
CA ARG A 31 5.18 16.18 -8.77
C ARG A 31 4.18 16.55 -7.67
N ALA A 32 3.28 17.47 -8.01
CA ALA A 32 2.29 18.00 -7.10
C ALA A 32 1.37 16.90 -6.51
N THR A 33 1.06 17.04 -5.22
CA THR A 33 0.16 16.13 -4.51
C THR A 33 -0.79 16.91 -3.61
N ARG A 34 -1.98 16.37 -3.39
CA ARG A 34 -2.88 16.84 -2.33
C ARG A 34 -2.60 16.06 -1.05
N LEU A 35 -2.61 16.76 0.09
CA LEU A 35 -2.55 16.15 1.41
C LEU A 35 -3.71 15.17 1.62
N MET A 36 -3.54 14.30 2.62
CA MET A 36 -4.55 13.34 3.02
C MET A 36 -5.88 14.06 3.30
N LYS A 37 -6.91 13.67 2.55
CA LYS A 37 -8.24 14.27 2.65
C LYS A 37 -9.27 13.16 2.46
N GLU A 38 -10.38 13.27 3.17
CA GLU A 38 -11.55 12.43 2.97
C GLU A 38 -12.27 12.79 1.66
N TRP A 39 -12.71 11.78 0.94
CA TRP A 39 -13.54 11.91 -0.24
C TRP A 39 -14.48 10.72 -0.35
N GLU A 40 -15.64 10.96 -0.97
CA GLU A 40 -16.64 9.95 -1.21
C GLU A 40 -16.32 9.20 -2.50
N GLY A 41 -16.07 7.90 -2.39
CA GLY A 41 -15.99 6.98 -3.52
C GLY A 41 -17.37 6.58 -4.04
N GLY A 42 -17.43 5.67 -5.01
CA GLY A 42 -18.72 5.11 -5.40
C GLY A 42 -19.35 4.30 -4.27
N ASP A 43 -20.66 4.09 -4.40
CA ASP A 43 -21.52 3.53 -3.34
C ASP A 43 -21.48 4.33 -2.02
N LYS A 44 -21.08 5.61 -2.08
CA LYS A 44 -20.97 6.57 -0.97
C LYS A 44 -19.94 6.20 0.11
N LYS A 45 -18.95 5.39 -0.24
CA LYS A 45 -17.93 4.94 0.71
C LYS A 45 -16.96 6.06 1.05
N GLN A 46 -16.73 6.32 2.33
CA GLN A 46 -15.72 7.29 2.75
C GLN A 46 -14.31 6.72 2.60
N ILE A 47 -13.46 7.46 1.90
CA ILE A 47 -12.07 7.09 1.63
C ILE A 47 -11.16 8.21 2.06
N VAL A 48 -10.14 7.87 2.85
CA VAL A 48 -9.09 8.78 3.29
C VAL A 48 -7.81 8.44 2.55
N SER A 49 -7.38 9.34 1.67
CA SER A 49 -6.11 9.20 0.96
C SER A 49 -5.53 10.55 0.54
N PRO A 50 -4.19 10.67 0.42
CA PRO A 50 -3.60 11.72 -0.39
C PRO A 50 -3.94 11.50 -1.87
N LEU A 51 -3.74 12.50 -2.71
CA LEU A 51 -3.96 12.39 -4.16
C LEU A 51 -2.68 12.76 -4.90
N ASP A 52 -2.22 11.88 -5.79
CA ASP A 52 -1.22 12.27 -6.78
C ASP A 52 -1.93 13.10 -7.84
N LEU A 53 -1.53 14.36 -8.05
CA LEU A 53 -2.22 15.23 -9.00
C LEU A 53 -1.81 14.94 -10.45
N GLN A 54 -0.85 14.03 -10.66
CA GLN A 54 -0.37 13.63 -11.99
C GLN A 54 -0.57 12.12 -12.25
N PRO A 55 -0.99 11.75 -13.47
CA PRO A 55 -1.39 12.62 -14.58
C PRO A 55 -2.75 13.31 -14.35
N GLU A 56 -2.99 14.41 -15.06
CA GLU A 56 -4.28 15.12 -15.07
C GLU A 56 -5.31 14.38 -15.95
N SER A 57 -5.74 13.18 -15.53
CA SER A 57 -6.72 12.38 -16.27
C SER A 57 -7.39 11.31 -15.41
N SER A 58 -8.19 10.43 -16.02
CA SER A 58 -8.74 9.21 -15.39
C SER A 58 -7.66 8.27 -14.80
N GLN A 59 -6.40 8.45 -15.19
CA GLN A 59 -5.25 7.73 -14.65
C GLN A 59 -4.73 8.34 -13.33
N ARG A 60 -5.40 9.36 -12.79
CA ARG A 60 -5.09 9.96 -11.49
C ARG A 60 -5.40 8.98 -10.36
N GLY A 61 -4.44 8.79 -9.48
CA GLY A 61 -4.52 7.80 -8.41
C GLY A 61 -3.91 8.25 -7.11
N THR A 62 -3.71 7.30 -6.20
CA THR A 62 -3.08 7.52 -4.90
C THR A 62 -2.01 6.46 -4.65
N TRP A 63 -1.17 6.68 -3.65
CA TRP A 63 -0.13 5.73 -3.25
C TRP A 63 -0.37 5.11 -1.88
N LEU A 64 -1.40 5.57 -1.16
CA LEU A 64 -1.79 5.13 0.17
C LEU A 64 -3.25 5.49 0.38
N GLY A 65 -4.01 4.65 1.05
CA GLY A 65 -5.28 5.07 1.62
C GLY A 65 -5.96 3.98 2.42
N ILE A 66 -7.08 4.37 3.01
CA ILE A 66 -7.97 3.50 3.77
C ILE A 66 -9.42 3.89 3.46
N ASN A 67 -10.33 2.92 3.42
CA ASN A 67 -11.77 3.17 3.36
C ASN A 67 -12.49 2.73 4.65
N GLU A 68 -13.76 3.09 4.78
CA GLU A 68 -14.59 2.75 5.94
C GLU A 68 -14.87 1.26 6.14
N ASP A 69 -14.75 0.43 5.09
CA ASP A 69 -14.82 -1.03 5.19
C ASP A 69 -13.56 -1.65 5.81
N GLY A 70 -12.51 -0.84 6.04
CA GLY A 70 -11.22 -1.31 6.54
C GLY A 70 -10.32 -1.86 5.44
N ARG A 71 -10.56 -1.53 4.15
CA ARG A 71 -9.61 -1.78 3.07
C ARG A 71 -8.48 -0.78 3.15
N VAL A 72 -7.25 -1.27 3.24
CA VAL A 72 -6.04 -0.45 3.21
C VAL A 72 -5.18 -0.88 2.03
N SER A 73 -4.66 0.07 1.27
CA SER A 73 -3.65 -0.25 0.27
C SER A 73 -2.62 0.85 0.14
N PHE A 74 -1.41 0.46 -0.21
CA PHE A 74 -0.32 1.36 -0.52
C PHE A 74 0.65 0.71 -1.50
N LEU A 75 1.43 1.55 -2.18
CA LEU A 75 2.41 1.10 -3.14
C LEU A 75 3.75 1.80 -2.96
N THR A 76 4.80 1.15 -3.49
CA THR A 76 6.07 1.80 -3.79
C THR A 76 6.45 1.49 -5.24
N ASN A 77 7.12 2.41 -5.92
CA ASN A 77 7.70 2.10 -7.23
C ASN A 77 8.81 1.06 -7.08
N PHE A 78 8.96 0.15 -8.03
CA PHE A 78 10.15 -0.69 -8.11
C PHE A 78 11.29 0.10 -8.79
N ARG A 79 12.51 0.04 -8.24
CA ARG A 79 13.67 0.75 -8.78
C ARG A 79 14.26 -0.04 -9.93
N GLU A 80 14.25 0.56 -11.11
CA GLU A 80 14.77 -0.02 -12.35
C GLU A 80 15.70 0.98 -13.04
N LYS A 81 16.64 0.50 -13.86
CA LYS A 81 17.49 1.37 -14.68
C LYS A 81 16.70 2.00 -15.84
N ASP A 82 15.86 1.19 -16.49
CA ASP A 82 14.95 1.61 -17.56
C ASP A 82 13.50 1.59 -17.06
N PHE A 83 12.89 2.77 -16.96
CA PHE A 83 11.60 2.96 -16.28
C PHE A 83 10.41 3.16 -17.24
N ARG A 84 10.65 3.13 -18.56
CA ARG A 84 9.66 3.58 -19.54
C ARG A 84 9.07 2.40 -20.31
N ILE A 85 7.96 1.89 -19.80
CA ILE A 85 6.98 1.22 -20.66
C ILE A 85 6.16 2.32 -21.33
N LEU A 86 6.16 2.36 -22.65
CA LEU A 86 5.34 3.32 -23.40
C LEU A 86 3.86 3.04 -23.11
N ASN A 87 3.09 4.07 -22.79
CA ASN A 87 1.64 3.97 -22.50
C ASN A 87 1.29 3.07 -21.29
N ALA A 88 2.17 2.94 -20.30
CA ALA A 88 1.86 2.21 -19.08
C ALA A 88 0.64 2.80 -18.33
N LYS A 89 -0.20 1.93 -17.77
CA LYS A 89 -1.25 2.33 -16.82
C LYS A 89 -0.61 2.96 -15.58
N SER A 90 -1.29 3.93 -14.98
CA SER A 90 -0.82 4.59 -13.77
C SER A 90 -0.91 3.64 -12.56
N ARG A 91 0.21 3.35 -11.91
CA ARG A 91 0.24 2.51 -10.69
C ARG A 91 -0.68 3.05 -9.58
N GLY A 92 -0.90 4.37 -9.54
CA GLY A 92 -1.76 4.98 -8.52
C GLY A 92 -3.22 4.54 -8.62
N THR A 93 -3.67 4.05 -9.78
CA THR A 93 -5.03 3.52 -9.93
C THR A 93 -5.18 2.18 -9.20
N LEU A 94 -4.10 1.41 -9.02
CA LEU A 94 -4.14 0.14 -8.28
C LEU A 94 -4.62 0.36 -6.82
N VAL A 95 -4.03 1.34 -6.13
CA VAL A 95 -4.47 1.67 -4.76
C VAL A 95 -5.87 2.24 -4.78
N LYS A 96 -6.18 3.15 -5.72
CA LYS A 96 -7.51 3.77 -5.82
C LYS A 96 -8.62 2.74 -6.03
N ASN A 97 -8.42 1.78 -6.94
CA ASN A 97 -9.41 0.77 -7.29
C ASN A 97 -9.64 -0.24 -6.16
N PHE A 98 -8.60 -0.56 -5.37
CA PHE A 98 -8.79 -1.39 -4.19
C PHE A 98 -9.65 -0.71 -3.13
N LEU A 99 -9.42 0.60 -2.91
CA LEU A 99 -10.17 1.41 -1.93
C LEU A 99 -11.60 1.70 -2.37
N ASP A 100 -11.81 1.83 -3.69
CA ASP A 100 -13.11 2.07 -4.31
C ASP A 100 -13.37 1.05 -5.43
N PRO A 101 -13.93 -0.13 -5.10
CA PRO A 101 -14.18 -1.21 -6.06
C PRO A 101 -15.20 -0.83 -7.14
N SER A 102 -15.99 0.24 -6.93
CA SER A 102 -16.91 0.74 -7.93
C SER A 102 -16.19 1.38 -9.13
N ASN A 103 -14.95 1.84 -8.93
CA ASN A 103 -14.12 2.42 -9.99
C ASN A 103 -13.44 1.37 -10.87
N ASP A 104 -13.54 0.08 -10.53
CA ASP A 104 -12.90 -1.00 -11.26
C ASP A 104 -13.94 -1.79 -12.08
N PRO A 105 -14.04 -1.55 -13.40
CA PRO A 105 -15.01 -2.23 -14.25
C PRO A 105 -14.70 -3.73 -14.43
N ASP A 106 -13.45 -4.15 -14.21
CA ASP A 106 -12.99 -5.52 -14.47
C ASP A 106 -13.00 -6.40 -13.21
N VAL A 107 -12.83 -5.81 -12.02
CA VAL A 107 -12.85 -6.54 -10.72
C VAL A 107 -14.27 -6.95 -10.29
N ARG A 108 -15.33 -6.34 -10.82
CA ARG A 108 -16.73 -6.68 -10.48
C ARG A 108 -17.20 -8.07 -10.94
N LYS A 109 -16.35 -8.86 -11.59
CA LYS A 109 -16.63 -10.27 -11.89
C LYS A 109 -15.95 -11.15 -10.84
N SER A 110 -16.53 -11.20 -9.64
CA SER A 110 -16.23 -12.29 -8.72
C SER A 110 -16.67 -13.58 -9.39
N ASP A 111 -15.73 -14.36 -9.90
CA ASP A 111 -15.99 -15.71 -10.37
C ASP A 111 -16.63 -16.51 -9.23
N ALA A 112 -17.50 -17.46 -9.55
CA ALA A 112 -18.14 -18.36 -8.56
C ALA A 112 -17.12 -19.16 -7.71
N ASN A 113 -15.84 -19.15 -8.11
CA ASN A 113 -14.71 -19.76 -7.41
C ASN A 113 -13.88 -18.76 -6.57
N SER A 114 -14.33 -17.51 -6.43
CA SER A 114 -13.62 -16.51 -5.62
C SER A 114 -13.57 -16.96 -4.16
N VAL A 115 -12.37 -16.96 -3.57
CA VAL A 115 -12.22 -17.20 -2.13
C VAL A 115 -12.81 -16.02 -1.36
N ASN A 116 -13.27 -16.25 -0.13
CA ASN A 116 -13.76 -15.19 0.75
C ASN A 116 -12.58 -14.39 1.33
N ASP A 117 -11.84 -13.68 0.48
CA ASP A 117 -10.73 -12.79 0.84
C ASP A 117 -10.55 -11.74 -0.28
N GLU A 118 -11.05 -10.53 -0.06
CA GLU A 118 -11.11 -9.49 -1.08
C GLU A 118 -9.72 -8.97 -1.47
N ALA A 119 -8.79 -8.91 -0.51
CA ALA A 119 -7.42 -8.48 -0.75
C ALA A 119 -6.67 -9.47 -1.64
N PHE A 120 -6.86 -10.77 -1.40
CA PHE A 120 -6.30 -11.82 -2.26
C PHE A 120 -6.89 -11.73 -3.67
N ASN A 121 -8.22 -11.73 -3.80
CA ASN A 121 -8.89 -11.72 -5.10
C ASN A 121 -8.47 -10.51 -5.93
N TYR A 122 -8.38 -9.34 -5.29
CA TYR A 122 -7.94 -8.11 -5.97
C TYR A 122 -6.51 -8.25 -6.51
N LEU A 123 -5.54 -8.65 -5.68
CA LEU A 123 -4.16 -8.78 -6.14
C LEU A 123 -3.95 -9.93 -7.13
N ASN A 124 -4.71 -11.02 -7.01
CA ASN A 124 -4.70 -12.10 -7.99
C ASN A 124 -5.20 -11.62 -9.36
N ASN A 125 -6.20 -10.75 -9.41
CA ASN A 125 -6.64 -10.14 -10.66
C ASN A 125 -5.57 -9.20 -11.24
N ILE A 126 -4.93 -8.39 -10.40
CA ILE A 126 -3.84 -7.53 -10.84
C ILE A 126 -2.62 -8.32 -11.33
N SER A 127 -2.31 -9.49 -10.76
CA SER A 127 -1.18 -10.31 -11.19
C SER A 127 -1.31 -10.76 -12.65
N MET A 128 -2.54 -11.02 -13.11
CA MET A 128 -2.84 -11.41 -14.50
C MET A 128 -2.61 -10.29 -15.52
N GLU A 129 -2.77 -9.02 -15.13
CA GLU A 129 -2.54 -7.85 -16.01
C GLU A 129 -1.33 -7.00 -15.61
N ALA A 130 -0.46 -7.53 -14.74
CA ALA A 130 0.63 -6.81 -14.11
C ALA A 130 1.65 -6.20 -15.11
N GLY A 131 1.73 -6.78 -16.32
CA GLY A 131 2.57 -6.30 -17.43
C GLY A 131 2.12 -4.95 -18.02
N ALA A 132 0.89 -4.49 -17.73
CA ALA A 132 0.39 -3.18 -18.18
C ALA A 132 0.96 -1.99 -17.37
N TYR A 133 1.67 -2.28 -16.27
CA TYR A 133 2.19 -1.26 -15.35
C TYR A 133 3.73 -1.26 -15.35
N SER A 134 4.32 -0.08 -15.13
CA SER A 134 5.75 0.02 -14.76
C SER A 134 6.02 -0.68 -13.42
N GLY A 135 7.29 -0.93 -13.08
CA GLY A 135 7.67 -1.70 -11.89
C GLY A 135 7.03 -1.18 -10.61
N PHE A 136 6.38 -2.05 -9.85
CA PHE A 136 5.69 -1.69 -8.62
C PHE A 136 5.82 -2.78 -7.55
N ASN A 137 5.66 -2.34 -6.32
CA ASN A 137 5.28 -3.17 -5.20
C ASN A 137 3.94 -2.64 -4.67
N LEU A 138 2.96 -3.51 -4.50
CA LEU A 138 1.61 -3.20 -4.06
C LEU A 138 1.28 -4.05 -2.84
N VAL A 139 0.70 -3.42 -1.81
CA VAL A 139 0.17 -4.12 -0.64
C VAL A 139 -1.31 -3.82 -0.54
N ALA A 140 -2.11 -4.86 -0.31
CA ALA A 140 -3.53 -4.78 -0.01
C ALA A 140 -3.80 -5.48 1.31
N LEU A 141 -4.57 -4.84 2.19
CA LEU A 141 -4.90 -5.32 3.52
C LEU A 141 -6.40 -5.16 3.77
N ASP A 142 -6.96 -6.11 4.49
CA ASP A 142 -8.34 -6.07 4.99
C ASP A 142 -8.30 -6.10 6.52
N LEU A 143 -8.71 -5.00 7.14
CA LEU A 143 -8.74 -4.83 8.61
C LEU A 143 -9.92 -5.54 9.28
N SER A 144 -10.93 -5.96 8.52
CA SER A 144 -12.06 -6.75 9.01
C SER A 144 -11.67 -8.23 9.10
N GLN A 145 -10.99 -8.74 8.08
CA GLN A 145 -10.53 -10.14 7.98
C GLN A 145 -9.14 -10.35 8.58
N MET A 146 -8.43 -9.26 8.89
CA MET A 146 -7.04 -9.30 9.35
C MET A 146 -6.14 -10.07 8.38
N THR A 147 -6.29 -9.81 7.08
CA THR A 147 -5.48 -10.41 6.00
C THR A 147 -4.64 -9.34 5.31
N SER A 148 -3.47 -9.73 4.82
CA SER A 148 -2.65 -8.84 3.99
C SER A 148 -1.84 -9.61 2.96
N TYR A 149 -1.70 -9.00 1.79
CA TYR A 149 -1.03 -9.57 0.63
C TYR A 149 -0.12 -8.53 -0.01
N TYR A 150 0.96 -9.02 -0.59
CA TYR A 150 1.94 -8.25 -1.34
C TYR A 150 2.02 -8.77 -2.77
N LEU A 151 2.09 -7.86 -3.73
CA LEU A 151 2.30 -8.16 -5.14
C LEU A 151 3.42 -7.28 -5.69
N THR A 152 4.32 -7.89 -6.46
CA THR A 152 5.24 -7.16 -7.35
C THR A 152 5.12 -7.71 -8.76
N ASN A 153 5.20 -6.83 -9.75
CA ASN A 153 5.28 -7.21 -11.16
C ASN A 153 6.73 -7.36 -11.65
N ARG A 154 7.68 -7.44 -10.72
CA ARG A 154 9.07 -7.79 -10.95
C ARG A 154 9.37 -9.03 -10.15
N ASN A 155 9.38 -10.16 -10.83
CA ASN A 155 9.47 -11.49 -10.27
C ASN A 155 10.03 -12.42 -11.35
N GLU A 156 11.14 -13.08 -11.06
CA GLU A 156 11.81 -13.99 -11.99
C GLU A 156 11.08 -15.35 -11.99
N GLY A 157 9.87 -15.42 -12.56
CA GLY A 157 9.19 -16.69 -12.86
C GLY A 157 8.10 -17.17 -11.90
N SER A 158 7.55 -16.33 -11.02
CA SER A 158 6.31 -16.60 -10.27
C SER A 158 5.20 -15.61 -10.67
N ASP A 159 4.05 -15.63 -10.00
CA ASP A 159 2.99 -14.60 -10.13
C ASP A 159 3.27 -13.35 -9.26
N GLY A 160 4.25 -13.44 -8.35
CA GLY A 160 4.72 -12.32 -7.53
C GLY A 160 3.80 -12.00 -6.35
N LEU A 161 2.73 -12.76 -6.18
CA LEU A 161 1.72 -12.62 -5.13
C LEU A 161 2.14 -13.42 -3.90
N VAL A 162 2.18 -12.76 -2.74
CA VAL A 162 2.61 -13.36 -1.47
C VAL A 162 1.63 -12.99 -0.38
N LYS A 163 1.13 -14.00 0.36
CA LYS A 163 0.41 -13.77 1.61
C LYS A 163 1.42 -13.36 2.70
N LEU A 164 1.14 -12.27 3.37
CA LEU A 164 2.04 -11.73 4.39
C LEU A 164 1.74 -12.34 5.76
N GLU A 165 2.79 -12.56 6.55
CA GLU A 165 2.66 -12.94 7.95
C GLU A 165 2.26 -11.73 8.80
N ASN A 166 1.00 -11.72 9.23
CA ASN A 166 0.50 -10.75 10.20
C ASN A 166 1.16 -11.02 11.57
N SER A 167 1.35 -9.98 12.40
CA SER A 167 2.08 -9.91 13.69
C SER A 167 3.52 -9.38 13.66
N LYS A 168 4.22 -9.44 12.51
CA LYS A 168 5.56 -8.86 12.37
C LYS A 168 5.48 -7.43 11.82
N LEU A 169 6.40 -6.58 12.27
CA LEU A 169 6.62 -5.31 11.59
C LEU A 169 7.32 -5.61 10.26
N LEU A 170 6.70 -5.21 9.16
CA LEU A 170 7.21 -5.37 7.81
C LEU A 170 7.72 -4.02 7.30
N GLY A 171 8.62 -4.08 6.33
CA GLY A 171 9.17 -2.90 5.69
C GLY A 171 9.50 -3.16 4.22
N LEU A 172 9.29 -2.12 3.41
CA LEU A 172 9.42 -2.19 1.97
C LEU A 172 10.01 -0.87 1.45
N SER A 173 10.86 -0.97 0.44
CA SER A 173 11.34 0.18 -0.32
C SER A 173 11.17 -0.09 -1.81
N ASN A 174 11.94 0.58 -2.67
CA ASN A 174 11.80 0.47 -4.12
C ASN A 174 12.42 -0.83 -4.70
N SER A 175 12.24 -1.97 -4.05
CA SER A 175 12.77 -3.27 -4.47
C SER A 175 11.91 -4.38 -3.85
N TYR A 176 12.32 -5.64 -4.01
CA TYR A 176 11.65 -6.79 -3.42
C TYR A 176 11.42 -6.61 -1.92
N LEU A 177 10.33 -7.23 -1.44
CA LEU A 177 10.06 -7.36 -0.02
C LEU A 177 11.22 -8.11 0.68
N GLY A 178 11.84 -7.46 1.66
CA GLY A 178 12.90 -8.03 2.50
C GLY A 178 14.31 -7.49 2.24
N LYS A 179 15.10 -7.45 3.34
CA LYS A 179 16.56 -7.26 3.45
C LYS A 179 17.19 -6.16 2.60
N TRP A 180 16.82 -4.92 2.92
CA TRP A 180 17.61 -3.75 2.57
C TRP A 180 18.16 -3.12 3.86
N PRO A 181 19.45 -2.74 3.95
CA PRO A 181 20.03 -2.25 5.20
C PRO A 181 19.28 -1.06 5.84
N LYS A 182 18.67 -0.20 5.00
CA LYS A 182 17.85 0.92 5.48
C LYS A 182 16.47 0.49 6.00
N VAL A 183 15.91 -0.59 5.45
CA VAL A 183 14.65 -1.18 5.90
C VAL A 183 14.88 -1.87 7.25
N ASP A 184 15.94 -2.65 7.38
CA ASP A 184 16.26 -3.34 8.63
C ASP A 184 16.50 -2.33 9.77
N LYS A 185 17.30 -1.28 9.51
CA LYS A 185 17.49 -0.17 10.46
C LYS A 185 16.19 0.54 10.84
N GLY A 186 15.27 0.69 9.89
CA GLY A 186 13.98 1.33 10.13
C GLY A 186 13.05 0.46 10.97
N ILE A 187 13.00 -0.84 10.68
CA ILE A 187 12.27 -1.84 11.47
C ILE A 187 12.75 -1.82 12.92
N ASP A 188 14.06 -1.82 13.15
CA ASP A 188 14.64 -1.75 14.50
C ASP A 188 14.22 -0.47 15.25
N ARG A 189 14.22 0.68 14.57
CA ARG A 189 13.83 1.96 15.17
C ARG A 189 12.35 2.00 15.50
N ILE A 190 11.48 1.56 14.58
CA ILE A 190 10.04 1.56 14.80
C ILE A 190 9.67 0.55 15.89
N ASN A 191 10.28 -0.63 15.90
CA ASN A 191 10.05 -1.60 16.98
C ASN A 191 10.41 -1.04 18.35
N LYS A 192 11.41 -0.15 18.47
CA LYS A 192 11.71 0.54 19.74
C LYS A 192 10.61 1.53 20.14
N ILE A 193 10.02 2.25 19.18
CA ILE A 193 8.90 3.18 19.40
C ILE A 193 7.64 2.43 19.81
N LEU A 194 7.38 1.27 19.19
CA LEU A 194 6.20 0.45 19.42
C LEU A 194 6.26 -0.40 20.70
N ARG A 195 7.32 -0.29 21.51
CA ARG A 195 7.41 -1.01 22.80
C ARG A 195 6.44 -0.38 23.81
N PRO A 196 5.73 -1.20 24.59
CA PRO A 196 4.94 -0.73 25.72
C PRO A 196 5.84 0.08 26.69
N GLY A 197 5.40 1.27 27.08
CA GLY A 197 6.12 2.14 28.02
C GLY A 197 7.20 3.04 27.40
N ALA A 198 7.33 3.12 26.07
CA ALA A 198 8.19 4.12 25.44
C ALA A 198 7.58 5.53 25.60
N SER A 199 8.05 6.30 26.57
CA SER A 199 7.77 7.73 26.66
C SER A 199 8.34 8.42 25.42
N VAL A 200 7.50 9.08 24.61
CA VAL A 200 7.96 9.93 23.50
C VAL A 200 8.52 11.23 24.10
N SER A 201 9.74 11.19 24.62
CA SER A 201 10.50 12.38 25.00
C SER A 201 11.21 12.93 23.78
N GLY A 202 10.57 13.83 23.03
CA GLY A 202 11.25 14.49 21.92
C GLY A 202 10.38 15.17 20.87
N PHE A 203 9.49 16.06 21.28
CA PHE A 203 9.12 17.21 20.45
C PHE A 203 9.27 18.48 21.30
N SER A 204 10.51 18.91 21.49
CA SER A 204 10.78 20.29 21.91
C SER A 204 10.46 21.19 20.72
N SER A 205 9.26 21.78 20.75
CA SER A 205 8.90 22.91 19.90
C SER A 205 9.96 23.98 20.06
N HIS A 206 10.77 24.20 19.03
CA HIS A 206 11.50 25.45 18.91
C HIS A 206 10.51 26.47 18.35
N SER A 207 10.20 27.43 19.21
CA SER A 207 9.52 28.70 18.94
C SER A 207 10.15 29.45 17.78
#